data_AF-A0A409YGX5-F1
#
_entry.id   AF-A0A409YGX5-F1
#
_cell.length_a   1.000
_cell.length_b   1.000
_cell.length_c   1.000
_cell.angle_alpha   90.00
_cell.angle_beta   90.00
_cell.angle_gamma   90.00
#
_symmetry.space_group_name_H-M   'P 1'
#
loop_
_entity.id
_entity.type
_entity.pdbx_description
1 polymer ?
#
loop_
_entity_poly.entity_id
_entity_poly.type
_entity_poly.pdbx_seq_one_letter_code
_entity_poly.pdbx_strand_id
1 'polypeptide(L)'
;MSFSPSSLPLFKTPNKEDASTTKGMTGVTRIYPSLRKNENERRIVQTSDLEVEFLSPWLNTVKEAQDELAEASGDAKDDLILYLQMLEVTINDLRRWRKSEIAQSPFVHKPYKAPTAAKLQSFPLHTRDRLVTLFKVIERQRFELWEAVRCFTSGSKMPTTFLHLIPSFYRYAFLISNAPRWSLFDDDFRAAQATTFDLIYNVVSGESTLFEVYDELRCREQTSKLLSALEKVFPSGLAFEWRAVRTVEAQCPHLVYVRQIDSYPLIMATVAGTEVKAKEAFLDLRSSYALSFSTRHLQAILRTTGAPIFFLVLAGASLFLGLGFSDTSSGPPMMQIFPNSVYLEPDYGHNKQSGSRTLWALRKCVRSLNKETLFTLQTQHTTFYTPWAGLLGTGLSVTATLLPGVIYRARIDLDAITINDVRQRLQAFVNSSGESECIIKAIYPLNYEVYGTDVHTIFADEGLAPEYICEAPCEYDLQIMKEVGKQASSLTDFERLVRYIIMQLLSSPTLFRSGWVTLARLRHYHRALALEGKAQIRSAMDRILGLLREKGLVHGDLRPNNIMVKICLQPEPRFVYREDNKSICIMVIDFDWAGKDGIARYPAIRNPAIPWPGNDGGLIHTQHDSKMVDQWMMDWP
;
A
#
# COMPACT_ATOMS: atom_id res chain seq x y z
N MET A 1 -11.89 41.35 48.35
CA MET A 1 -11.10 42.37 49.05
C MET A 1 -9.84 42.62 48.25
N SER A 2 -9.77 43.80 47.65
CA SER A 2 -8.66 44.41 46.92
C SER A 2 -7.46 44.68 47.83
N PHE A 3 -6.25 44.73 47.28
CA PHE A 3 -5.30 45.87 47.35
C PHE A 3 -3.93 45.48 46.74
N SER A 4 -3.57 46.12 45.62
CA SER A 4 -2.23 46.67 45.35
C SER A 4 -2.01 47.92 46.26
N PRO A 5 -0.82 48.54 46.48
CA PRO A 5 0.15 48.94 45.42
C PRO A 5 1.64 49.17 45.82
N SER A 6 2.44 49.63 44.82
CA SER A 6 3.56 50.62 44.89
C SER A 6 4.89 50.18 45.57
N SER A 7 6.12 50.59 45.21
CA SER A 7 6.68 51.61 44.29
C SER A 7 8.23 51.51 44.25
N LEU A 8 8.85 52.05 43.19
CA LEU A 8 10.29 52.32 42.94
C LEU A 8 10.96 53.29 43.96
N PRO A 9 12.31 53.37 44.07
CA PRO A 9 13.18 54.30 43.28
C PRO A 9 14.56 53.68 42.89
N LEU A 10 15.23 53.93 41.75
CA LEU A 10 15.87 55.12 41.11
C LEU A 10 17.26 55.58 41.65
N PHE A 11 18.20 55.70 40.69
CA PHE A 11 19.50 56.44 40.62
C PHE A 11 20.81 55.81 41.13
N LYS A 12 21.77 55.56 40.22
CA LYS A 12 22.88 56.49 39.85
C LYS A 12 23.86 55.85 38.84
N THR A 13 24.21 56.59 37.79
CA THR A 13 25.45 56.47 36.98
C THR A 13 26.53 57.41 37.56
N PRO A 14 27.82 57.25 37.20
CA PRO A 14 28.37 58.07 36.11
C PRO A 14 29.54 57.48 35.28
N ASN A 15 29.65 58.01 34.04
CA ASN A 15 30.86 58.35 33.24
C ASN A 15 31.82 57.24 32.74
N LYS A 16 32.60 57.40 31.67
CA LYS A 16 32.59 58.04 30.31
C LYS A 16 33.97 57.65 29.70
N GLU A 17 34.10 57.75 28.37
CA GLU A 17 35.33 57.53 27.53
C GLU A 17 35.59 56.06 27.14
N ASP A 18 35.92 55.67 25.91
CA ASP A 18 36.37 56.44 24.73
C ASP A 18 36.09 55.69 23.41
N ALA A 19 36.22 56.42 22.29
CA ALA A 19 35.81 56.06 20.95
C ALA A 19 36.71 55.07 20.19
N SER A 20 36.14 54.27 19.28
CA SER A 20 36.60 54.20 17.87
C SER A 20 35.66 53.40 16.94
N THR A 21 35.13 54.13 15.97
CA THR A 21 34.84 53.80 14.56
C THR A 21 34.92 52.34 14.08
N THR A 22 33.81 51.82 13.57
CA THR A 22 33.74 51.31 12.17
C THR A 22 32.32 51.43 11.60
N LYS A 23 32.25 52.00 10.39
CA LYS A 23 31.07 52.13 9.52
C LYS A 23 30.68 50.76 8.96
N GLY A 24 29.39 50.52 8.74
CA GLY A 24 28.95 49.50 7.78
C GLY A 24 27.47 49.10 7.83
N MET A 25 26.66 49.75 6.98
CA MET A 25 25.40 49.25 6.40
C MET A 25 24.22 48.94 7.34
N THR A 26 23.37 49.96 7.52
CA THR A 26 21.95 49.79 7.81
C THR A 26 21.19 49.41 6.54
N GLY A 27 20.50 48.27 6.57
CA GLY A 27 19.48 47.92 5.59
C GLY A 27 18.73 46.67 5.98
N VAL A 28 17.39 46.77 6.02
CA VAL A 28 16.41 45.67 6.15
C VAL A 28 16.30 45.13 7.60
N THR A 29 15.20 45.31 8.35
CA THR A 29 13.94 44.57 8.16
C THR A 29 12.90 45.09 9.18
N ARG A 30 11.74 45.61 8.74
CA ARG A 30 10.47 45.51 9.52
C ARG A 30 9.26 45.96 8.70
N ILE A 31 8.71 45.10 7.84
CA ILE A 31 7.26 45.05 7.55
C ILE A 31 6.92 43.61 7.16
N TYR A 32 6.18 42.88 8.01
CA TYR A 32 5.22 41.84 7.57
C TYR A 32 4.20 41.57 8.67
N PRO A 33 3.02 42.20 8.60
CA PRO A 33 1.78 41.60 9.06
C PRO A 33 0.79 41.57 7.87
N SER A 34 1.04 40.71 6.89
CA SER A 34 0.09 40.49 5.77
C SER A 34 0.01 39.05 5.25
N LEU A 35 0.94 38.16 5.63
CA LEU A 35 0.92 36.76 5.18
C LEU A 35 -0.05 35.86 5.96
N ARG A 36 -0.34 36.14 7.24
CA ARG A 36 -1.32 35.36 8.02
C ARG A 36 -2.79 35.63 7.64
N LYS A 37 -3.11 36.79 7.05
CA LYS A 37 -4.47 37.08 6.57
C LYS A 37 -4.78 36.32 5.27
N ASN A 38 -3.80 36.21 4.38
CA ASN A 38 -3.94 35.51 3.10
C ASN A 38 -4.01 33.98 3.22
N GLU A 39 -3.41 33.35 4.24
CA GLU A 39 -3.57 31.89 4.47
C GLU A 39 -4.95 31.53 5.03
N ASN A 40 -5.55 32.39 5.85
CA ASN A 40 -6.93 32.19 6.31
C ASN A 40 -7.94 32.48 5.18
N GLU A 41 -7.71 33.48 4.34
CA GLU A 41 -8.57 33.76 3.17
C GLU A 41 -8.45 32.66 2.10
N ARG A 42 -7.27 32.11 1.83
CA ARG A 42 -7.10 30.93 0.96
C ARG A 42 -7.68 29.65 1.55
N ARG A 43 -7.71 29.50 2.89
CA ARG A 43 -8.39 28.39 3.58
C ARG A 43 -9.91 28.44 3.38
N ILE A 44 -10.52 29.62 3.47
CA ILE A 44 -11.96 29.80 3.34
C ILE A 44 -12.44 29.50 1.91
N VAL A 45 -11.65 29.88 0.90
CA VAL A 45 -12.01 29.72 -0.52
C VAL A 45 -11.93 28.25 -1.01
N GLN A 46 -11.19 27.36 -0.33
CA GLN A 46 -11.07 25.95 -0.77
C GLN A 46 -12.04 24.98 -0.07
N THR A 47 -12.55 25.33 1.11
CA THR A 47 -13.59 24.55 1.82
C THR A 47 -15.00 24.85 1.30
N SER A 48 -15.23 26.06 0.76
CA SER A 48 -16.52 26.45 0.20
C SER A 48 -16.98 25.56 -0.96
N ASP A 49 -16.03 25.07 -1.77
CA ASP A 49 -16.37 24.29 -2.97
C ASP A 49 -17.00 22.94 -2.61
N LEU A 50 -16.45 22.21 -1.61
CA LEU A 50 -17.01 20.90 -1.24
C LEU A 50 -18.37 21.02 -0.54
N GLU A 51 -18.53 22.06 0.28
CA GLU A 51 -19.77 22.29 1.01
C GLU A 51 -20.93 22.59 0.07
N VAL A 52 -20.69 23.45 -0.93
CA VAL A 52 -21.70 23.87 -1.90
C VAL A 52 -21.96 22.77 -2.94
N GLU A 53 -20.90 22.14 -3.46
CA GLU A 53 -21.00 21.20 -4.58
C GLU A 53 -21.46 19.80 -4.17
N PHE A 54 -21.10 19.31 -2.97
CA PHE A 54 -21.36 17.92 -2.57
C PHE A 54 -22.17 17.79 -1.28
N LEU A 55 -21.75 18.43 -0.18
CA LEU A 55 -22.37 18.19 1.13
C LEU A 55 -23.78 18.80 1.25
N SER A 56 -24.02 19.97 0.65
CA SER A 56 -25.34 20.62 0.71
C SER A 56 -26.40 19.92 -0.13
N PRO A 57 -26.14 19.52 -1.39
CA PRO A 57 -27.07 18.66 -2.14
C PRO A 57 -27.38 17.36 -1.41
N TRP A 58 -26.36 16.75 -0.79
CA TRP A 58 -26.53 15.51 -0.04
C TRP A 58 -27.42 15.69 1.20
N LEU A 59 -27.17 16.73 1.99
CA LEU A 59 -28.01 17.05 3.14
C LEU A 59 -29.47 17.33 2.74
N ASN A 60 -29.68 18.04 1.63
CA ASN A 60 -31.02 18.35 1.15
C ASN A 60 -31.79 17.07 0.78
N THR A 61 -31.15 16.11 0.12
CA THR A 61 -31.78 14.82 -0.22
C THR A 61 -32.07 13.98 1.04
N VAL A 62 -31.22 14.05 2.09
CA VAL A 62 -31.51 13.40 3.37
C VAL A 62 -32.74 14.00 4.04
N LYS A 63 -32.87 15.33 4.05
CA LYS A 63 -34.04 16.02 4.61
C LYS A 63 -35.32 15.71 3.86
N GLU A 64 -35.25 15.69 2.52
CA GLU A 64 -36.37 15.29 1.68
C GLU A 64 -36.85 13.86 2.00
N ALA A 65 -35.93 12.93 2.28
CA ALA A 65 -36.28 11.58 2.71
C ALA A 65 -36.89 11.54 4.12
N GLN A 66 -36.48 12.44 5.02
CA GLN A 66 -37.09 12.57 6.35
C GLN A 66 -38.52 13.11 6.25
N ASP A 67 -38.76 14.12 5.40
CA ASP A 67 -40.08 14.69 5.16
C ASP A 67 -41.04 13.64 4.58
N GLU A 68 -40.58 12.88 3.58
CA GLU A 68 -41.34 11.76 2.99
C GLU A 68 -41.71 10.69 4.04
N LEU A 69 -40.81 10.39 4.99
CA LEU A 69 -41.09 9.45 6.09
C LEU A 69 -41.99 10.04 7.17
N ALA A 70 -41.94 11.36 7.42
CA ALA A 70 -42.74 12.03 8.42
C ALA A 70 -44.23 11.90 8.10
N GLU A 71 -44.59 11.99 6.81
CA GLU A 71 -45.97 11.83 6.31
C GLU A 71 -46.41 10.37 6.22
N ALA A 72 -45.48 9.42 6.18
CA ALA A 72 -45.77 8.00 6.01
C ALA A 72 -46.21 7.31 7.32
N SER A 73 -46.94 6.20 7.19
CA SER A 73 -47.22 5.24 8.26
C SER A 73 -46.55 3.89 7.95
N GLY A 74 -45.97 3.24 8.98
CA GLY A 74 -45.35 1.91 8.82
C GLY A 74 -44.40 1.54 9.97
N ASP A 75 -44.28 0.24 10.24
CA ASP A 75 -43.52 -0.30 11.39
C ASP A 75 -42.01 -0.03 11.33
N ALA A 76 -41.46 0.19 10.13
CA ALA A 76 -40.05 0.52 9.92
C ALA A 76 -39.75 2.03 9.92
N LYS A 77 -40.77 2.89 10.16
CA LYS A 77 -40.64 4.35 10.09
C LYS A 77 -39.59 4.88 11.05
N ASP A 78 -39.68 4.51 12.33
CA ASP A 78 -38.81 5.06 13.36
C ASP A 78 -37.34 4.67 13.15
N ASP A 79 -37.09 3.42 12.73
CA ASP A 79 -35.74 2.94 12.37
C ASP A 79 -35.13 3.73 11.20
N LEU A 80 -35.93 4.03 10.18
CA LEU A 80 -35.47 4.80 9.01
C LEU A 80 -35.29 6.28 9.31
N ILE A 81 -36.16 6.87 10.13
CA ILE A 81 -36.00 8.24 10.61
C ILE A 81 -34.71 8.36 11.42
N LEU A 82 -34.46 7.44 12.36
CA LEU A 82 -33.23 7.43 13.15
C LEU A 82 -31.99 7.30 12.25
N TYR A 83 -32.04 6.42 11.25
CA TYR A 83 -30.97 6.27 10.27
C TYR A 83 -30.69 7.58 9.49
N LEU A 84 -31.73 8.26 9.01
CA LEU A 84 -31.56 9.54 8.29
C LEU A 84 -31.09 10.67 9.21
N GLN A 85 -31.52 10.70 10.47
CA GLN A 85 -31.00 11.64 11.47
C GLN A 85 -29.50 11.42 11.74
N MET A 86 -29.06 10.16 11.84
CA MET A 86 -27.64 9.84 11.96
C MET A 86 -26.85 10.29 10.72
N LEU A 87 -27.40 10.13 9.51
CA LEU A 87 -26.79 10.63 8.29
C LEU A 87 -26.70 12.16 8.29
N GLU A 88 -27.76 12.85 8.67
CA GLU A 88 -27.76 14.33 8.78
C GLU A 88 -26.69 14.83 9.77
N VAL A 89 -26.61 14.24 10.96
CA VAL A 89 -25.57 14.58 11.95
C VAL A 89 -24.18 14.34 11.36
N THR A 90 -23.99 13.20 10.70
CA THR A 90 -22.72 12.84 10.06
C THR A 90 -22.34 13.83 8.97
N ILE A 91 -23.26 14.21 8.09
CA ILE A 91 -23.01 15.18 7.00
C ILE A 91 -22.67 16.56 7.58
N ASN A 92 -23.37 16.99 8.64
CA ASN A 92 -23.07 18.23 9.33
C ASN A 92 -21.71 18.20 10.04
N ASP A 93 -21.28 17.05 10.56
CA ASP A 93 -19.92 16.88 11.09
C ASP A 93 -18.87 16.94 9.99
N LEU A 94 -19.11 16.31 8.84
CA LEU A 94 -18.21 16.35 7.68
C LEU A 94 -17.97 17.77 7.17
N ARG A 95 -18.94 18.70 7.31
CA ARG A 95 -18.75 20.13 6.97
C ARG A 95 -17.64 20.80 7.78
N ARG A 96 -17.32 20.26 8.97
CA ARG A 96 -16.25 20.78 9.85
C ARG A 96 -14.90 20.11 9.58
N TRP A 97 -14.85 19.07 8.76
CA TRP A 97 -13.66 18.26 8.52
C TRP A 97 -12.83 18.78 7.34
N ARG A 98 -11.52 18.58 7.39
CA ARG A 98 -10.61 18.85 6.26
C ARG A 98 -10.83 17.82 5.15
N LYS A 99 -10.53 18.19 3.89
CA LYS A 99 -10.66 17.28 2.73
C LYS A 99 -10.01 15.92 2.95
N SER A 100 -8.82 15.90 3.56
CA SER A 100 -8.10 14.67 3.92
C SER A 100 -8.79 13.83 5.00
N GLU A 101 -9.49 14.46 5.94
CA GLU A 101 -10.23 13.79 7.00
C GLU A 101 -11.54 13.22 6.44
N ILE A 102 -12.25 13.99 5.60
CA ILE A 102 -13.44 13.54 4.86
C ILE A 102 -13.09 12.30 4.02
N ALA A 103 -11.94 12.35 3.33
CA ALA A 103 -11.42 11.27 2.52
C ALA A 103 -11.20 9.96 3.33
N GLN A 104 -10.83 10.08 4.60
CA GLN A 104 -10.62 8.94 5.51
C GLN A 104 -11.92 8.47 6.21
N SER A 105 -13.01 9.21 6.09
CA SER A 105 -14.26 8.91 6.79
C SER A 105 -14.87 7.59 6.32
N PRO A 106 -15.18 6.63 7.22
CA PRO A 106 -15.90 5.39 6.90
C PRO A 106 -17.27 5.60 6.28
N PHE A 107 -17.89 6.73 6.57
CA PHE A 107 -19.16 7.11 5.97
C PHE A 107 -19.02 7.48 4.49
N VAL A 108 -17.88 8.01 4.08
CA VAL A 108 -17.63 8.40 2.69
C VAL A 108 -17.16 7.20 1.86
N HIS A 109 -16.41 6.25 2.44
CA HIS A 109 -15.83 5.14 1.65
C HIS A 109 -16.63 3.83 1.64
N LYS A 110 -17.54 3.61 2.62
CA LYS A 110 -18.37 2.40 2.63
C LYS A 110 -19.72 2.71 1.97
N PRO A 111 -20.17 1.90 1.00
CA PRO A 111 -21.52 2.06 0.45
C PRO A 111 -22.53 1.85 1.57
N TYR A 112 -23.57 2.69 1.58
CA TYR A 112 -24.67 2.48 2.51
C TYR A 112 -25.46 1.24 2.10
N LYS A 113 -25.85 0.42 3.08
CA LYS A 113 -26.89 -0.57 2.81
C LYS A 113 -28.21 0.18 2.68
N ALA A 114 -28.59 0.51 1.44
CA ALA A 114 -29.92 1.00 1.16
C ALA A 114 -30.95 0.06 1.80
N PRO A 115 -32.05 0.58 2.38
CA PRO A 115 -33.08 -0.26 2.95
C PRO A 115 -33.53 -1.30 1.92
N THR A 116 -33.48 -2.57 2.30
CA THR A 116 -33.94 -3.65 1.43
C THR A 116 -35.40 -3.44 1.07
N ALA A 117 -35.83 -3.87 -0.12
CA ALA A 117 -37.24 -3.79 -0.52
C ALA A 117 -38.19 -4.34 0.56
N ALA A 118 -37.79 -5.41 1.27
CA ALA A 118 -38.51 -5.98 2.40
C ALA A 118 -38.76 -5.00 3.56
N LYS A 119 -37.76 -4.17 3.92
CA LYS A 119 -37.91 -3.12 4.94
C LYS A 119 -38.81 -1.97 4.51
N LEU A 120 -39.01 -1.81 3.20
CA LEU A 120 -39.88 -0.77 2.65
C LEU A 120 -41.28 -1.28 2.29
N GLN A 121 -41.58 -2.57 2.48
CA GLN A 121 -42.87 -3.16 2.13
C GLN A 121 -44.03 -2.63 2.99
N SER A 122 -43.75 -2.16 4.20
CA SER A 122 -44.75 -1.60 5.12
C SER A 122 -45.25 -0.21 4.71
N PHE A 123 -44.60 0.45 3.75
CA PHE A 123 -44.99 1.80 3.30
C PHE A 123 -45.94 1.75 2.09
N PRO A 124 -46.79 2.78 1.90
CA PRO A 124 -47.55 2.95 0.67
C PRO A 124 -46.67 2.89 -0.58
N LEU A 125 -47.19 2.36 -1.68
CA LEU A 125 -46.43 2.13 -2.92
C LEU A 125 -45.69 3.39 -3.41
N HIS A 126 -46.36 4.54 -3.41
CA HIS A 126 -45.78 5.80 -3.84
C HIS A 126 -44.62 6.24 -2.94
N THR A 127 -44.79 6.19 -1.61
CA THR A 127 -43.76 6.49 -0.62
C THR A 127 -42.58 5.55 -0.76
N ARG A 128 -42.84 4.25 -0.94
CA ARG A 128 -41.79 3.24 -1.14
C ARG A 128 -40.93 3.55 -2.36
N ASP A 129 -41.56 3.82 -3.50
CA ASP A 129 -40.84 4.09 -4.75
C ASP A 129 -40.08 5.43 -4.67
N ARG A 130 -40.64 6.42 -3.97
CA ARG A 130 -39.97 7.69 -3.67
C ARG A 130 -38.76 7.49 -2.78
N LEU A 131 -38.88 6.75 -1.68
CA LEU A 131 -37.78 6.43 -0.78
C LEU A 131 -36.67 5.66 -1.49
N VAL A 132 -37.01 4.63 -2.30
CA VAL A 132 -36.01 3.91 -3.11
C VAL A 132 -35.23 4.88 -4.02
N THR A 133 -35.93 5.83 -4.63
CA THR A 133 -35.29 6.85 -5.48
C THR A 133 -34.38 7.76 -4.67
N LEU A 134 -34.83 8.27 -3.53
CA LEU A 134 -34.04 9.14 -2.64
C LEU A 134 -32.79 8.41 -2.10
N PHE A 135 -32.90 7.16 -1.67
CA PHE A 135 -31.74 6.36 -1.23
C PHE A 135 -30.73 6.12 -2.36
N LYS A 136 -31.18 5.94 -3.61
CA LYS A 136 -30.27 5.87 -4.78
C LYS A 136 -29.54 7.19 -5.02
N VAL A 137 -30.22 8.33 -4.84
CA VAL A 137 -29.61 9.66 -4.98
C VAL A 137 -28.59 9.92 -3.86
N ILE A 138 -28.94 9.59 -2.60
CA ILE A 138 -28.04 9.65 -1.44
C ILE A 138 -26.75 8.86 -1.70
N GLU A 139 -26.86 7.63 -2.19
CA GLU A 139 -25.70 6.79 -2.48
C GLU A 139 -24.87 7.34 -3.66
N ARG A 140 -25.51 7.90 -4.69
CA ARG A 140 -24.82 8.57 -5.80
C ARG A 140 -24.04 9.79 -5.32
N GLN A 141 -24.65 10.65 -4.51
CA GLN A 141 -24.01 11.85 -3.95
C GLN A 141 -22.85 11.48 -3.01
N ARG A 142 -22.99 10.44 -2.18
CA ARG A 142 -21.88 9.88 -1.40
C ARG A 142 -20.72 9.46 -2.31
N PHE A 143 -21.01 8.75 -3.40
CA PHE A 143 -20.01 8.29 -4.36
C PHE A 143 -19.33 9.46 -5.10
N GLU A 144 -20.08 10.48 -5.51
CA GLU A 144 -19.55 11.71 -6.12
C GLU A 144 -18.62 12.45 -5.14
N LEU A 145 -19.02 12.59 -3.87
CA LEU A 145 -18.15 13.12 -2.83
C LEU A 145 -16.89 12.27 -2.68
N TRP A 146 -17.02 10.94 -2.62
CA TRP A 146 -15.88 10.03 -2.54
C TRP A 146 -14.92 10.21 -3.71
N GLU A 147 -15.41 10.26 -4.95
CA GLU A 147 -14.59 10.51 -6.14
C GLU A 147 -13.89 11.87 -6.08
N ALA A 148 -14.59 12.92 -5.62
CA ALA A 148 -14.01 14.25 -5.44
C ALA A 148 -12.91 14.26 -4.37
N VAL A 149 -13.07 13.48 -3.30
CA VAL A 149 -12.09 13.43 -2.20
C VAL A 149 -11.07 12.30 -2.31
N ARG A 150 -11.22 11.34 -3.24
CA ARG A 150 -10.31 10.17 -3.32
C ARG A 150 -8.89 10.58 -3.71
N CYS A 151 -8.74 11.69 -4.41
CA CYS A 151 -7.44 12.28 -4.71
C CYS A 151 -6.69 12.65 -3.42
N PHE A 152 -7.40 12.93 -2.31
CA PHE A 152 -6.83 13.13 -0.98
C PHE A 152 -6.66 11.81 -0.20
N THR A 153 -7.37 10.73 -0.57
CA THR A 153 -7.04 9.35 -0.10
C THR A 153 -5.90 8.70 -0.86
N SER A 154 -5.31 9.35 -1.87
CA SER A 154 -4.22 8.77 -2.65
C SER A 154 -2.96 8.47 -1.81
N GLY A 155 -2.90 8.95 -0.55
CA GLY A 155 -1.91 8.54 0.45
C GLY A 155 -2.35 7.46 1.45
N SER A 156 -3.61 6.97 1.43
CA SER A 156 -4.12 5.96 2.37
C SER A 156 -4.95 4.86 1.72
N LYS A 157 -4.52 4.35 0.56
CA LYS A 157 -4.83 2.96 0.22
C LYS A 157 -4.23 2.08 1.33
N MET A 158 -4.88 0.94 1.64
CA MET A 158 -4.24 -0.20 2.34
C MET A 158 -2.76 -0.18 2.00
N PRO A 159 -1.84 -0.14 2.98
CA PRO A 159 -0.43 -0.05 2.67
C PRO A 159 -0.15 -1.22 1.74
N THR A 160 0.09 -0.94 0.46
CA THR A 160 0.90 -1.81 -0.37
C THR A 160 2.04 -2.17 0.53
N THR A 161 2.10 -3.43 0.93
CA THR A 161 3.07 -3.96 1.88
C THR A 161 4.44 -3.55 1.36
N PHE A 162 5.01 -2.44 1.86
CA PHE A 162 6.22 -1.82 1.32
C PHE A 162 7.44 -2.76 1.40
N LEU A 163 7.27 -3.89 2.10
CA LEU A 163 8.05 -5.13 1.99
C LEU A 163 8.72 -5.38 0.63
N HIS A 164 8.06 -5.12 -0.51
CA HIS A 164 8.62 -5.41 -1.83
C HIS A 164 9.28 -4.22 -2.54
N LEU A 165 9.11 -2.99 -2.02
CA LEU A 165 9.79 -1.82 -2.59
C LEU A 165 11.29 -1.82 -2.26
N ILE A 166 11.70 -2.50 -1.18
CA ILE A 166 13.07 -2.44 -0.67
C ILE A 166 13.64 -3.86 -0.55
N PRO A 167 14.78 -4.18 -1.20
CA PRO A 167 15.30 -5.56 -1.24
C PRO A 167 15.62 -6.13 0.14
N SER A 168 16.08 -5.31 1.08
CA SER A 168 16.32 -5.74 2.46
C SER A 168 15.06 -6.22 3.18
N PHE A 169 13.91 -5.61 2.86
CA PHE A 169 12.61 -5.97 3.46
C PHE A 169 12.06 -7.24 2.82
N TYR A 170 12.17 -7.34 1.50
CA TYR A 170 11.85 -8.55 0.76
C TYR A 170 12.69 -9.73 1.26
N ARG A 171 14.00 -9.52 1.42
CA ARG A 171 14.93 -10.52 1.97
C ARG A 171 14.51 -10.97 3.36
N TYR A 172 13.99 -10.08 4.20
CA TYR A 172 13.52 -10.44 5.55
C TYR A 172 12.35 -11.42 5.48
N ALA A 173 11.32 -11.08 4.71
CA ALA A 173 10.18 -11.97 4.51
C ALA A 173 10.62 -13.33 3.94
N PHE A 174 11.58 -13.32 3.02
CA PHE A 174 12.03 -14.53 2.33
C PHE A 174 12.75 -15.47 3.29
N LEU A 175 13.67 -14.89 4.08
CA LEU A 175 14.42 -15.62 5.08
C LEU A 175 13.50 -16.14 6.18
N ILE A 176 12.50 -15.38 6.63
CA ILE A 176 11.58 -15.84 7.68
C ILE A 176 10.73 -17.01 7.22
N SER A 177 10.10 -16.91 6.05
CA SER A 177 9.25 -17.99 5.50
C SER A 177 10.02 -19.30 5.34
N ASN A 178 11.33 -19.21 5.11
CA ASN A 178 12.19 -20.37 4.89
C ASN A 178 13.12 -20.71 6.08
N ALA A 179 13.11 -19.92 7.15
CA ALA A 179 13.99 -20.09 8.31
C ALA A 179 13.92 -21.49 8.96
N PRO A 180 12.74 -22.15 9.05
CA PRO A 180 12.66 -23.52 9.56
C PRO A 180 13.57 -24.51 8.82
N ARG A 181 13.87 -24.26 7.54
CA ARG A 181 14.69 -25.13 6.69
C ARG A 181 16.19 -24.82 6.75
N TRP A 182 16.57 -23.59 7.14
CA TRP A 182 17.94 -23.07 6.86
C TRP A 182 18.77 -22.73 8.09
N SER A 183 18.13 -22.50 9.24
CA SER A 183 18.77 -21.84 10.38
C SER A 183 19.71 -22.71 11.22
N LEU A 184 19.61 -24.04 11.15
CA LEU A 184 20.20 -24.94 12.16
C LEU A 184 21.74 -24.96 12.27
N PHE A 185 22.47 -24.44 11.29
CA PHE A 185 23.95 -24.54 11.24
C PHE A 185 24.67 -23.19 11.03
N ASP A 186 23.99 -22.07 11.24
CA ASP A 186 24.53 -20.73 11.02
C ASP A 186 25.04 -20.11 12.34
N ASP A 187 26.25 -19.57 12.34
CA ASP A 187 26.79 -18.82 13.50
C ASP A 187 25.91 -17.63 13.88
N ASP A 188 25.31 -16.97 12.90
CA ASP A 188 24.36 -15.89 13.15
C ASP A 188 23.09 -16.42 13.85
N PHE A 189 22.71 -17.68 13.60
CA PHE A 189 21.57 -18.29 14.28
C PHE A 189 21.92 -18.68 15.72
N ARG A 190 23.15 -19.15 15.98
CA ARG A 190 23.62 -19.37 17.37
C ARG A 190 23.62 -18.08 18.18
N ALA A 191 24.09 -16.97 17.59
CA ALA A 191 24.02 -15.66 18.20
C ALA A 191 22.55 -15.23 18.46
N ALA A 192 21.67 -15.43 17.47
CA ALA A 192 20.24 -15.15 17.62
C ALA A 192 19.59 -16.00 18.73
N GLN A 193 19.92 -17.28 18.85
CA GLN A 193 19.45 -18.15 19.94
C GLN A 193 19.88 -17.65 21.32
N ALA A 194 21.14 -17.21 21.44
CA ALA A 194 21.64 -16.62 22.68
C ALA A 194 20.92 -15.31 23.01
N THR A 195 20.71 -14.42 22.03
CA THR A 195 19.92 -13.20 22.22
C THR A 195 18.49 -13.50 22.62
N THR A 196 17.80 -14.43 21.93
CA THR A 196 16.41 -14.78 22.27
C THR A 196 16.31 -15.36 23.67
N PHE A 197 17.26 -16.20 24.08
CA PHE A 197 17.32 -16.70 25.46
C PHE A 197 17.41 -15.55 26.47
N ASP A 198 18.33 -14.60 26.25
CA ASP A 198 18.45 -13.42 27.12
C ASP A 198 17.19 -12.56 27.13
N LEU A 199 16.54 -12.36 25.99
CA LEU A 199 15.29 -11.62 25.92
C LEU A 199 14.20 -12.28 26.78
N ILE A 200 14.05 -13.61 26.67
CA ILE A 200 13.06 -14.38 27.45
C ILE A 200 13.37 -14.28 28.95
N TYR A 201 14.58 -14.64 29.37
CA TYR A 201 14.88 -14.85 30.79
C TYR A 201 15.38 -13.60 31.53
N ASN A 202 16.08 -12.69 30.85
CA ASN A 202 16.68 -11.52 31.50
C ASN A 202 15.86 -10.25 31.29
N VAL A 203 15.15 -10.13 30.16
CA VAL A 203 14.38 -8.92 29.83
C VAL A 203 12.90 -9.07 30.17
N VAL A 204 12.26 -10.17 29.73
CA VAL A 204 10.82 -10.39 29.90
C VAL A 204 10.48 -11.01 31.26
N SER A 205 11.23 -12.03 31.71
CA SER A 205 10.93 -12.76 32.96
C SER A 205 11.29 -12.01 34.26
N GLY A 206 11.77 -10.77 34.18
CA GLY A 206 12.08 -9.96 35.36
C GLY A 206 10.81 -9.64 36.15
N GLU A 207 10.68 -10.25 37.33
CA GLU A 207 9.51 -10.26 38.22
C GLU A 207 8.76 -8.91 38.32
N SER A 208 7.43 -9.03 38.42
CA SER A 208 6.42 -7.99 38.67
C SER A 208 5.73 -7.36 37.45
N THR A 209 4.84 -8.14 36.85
CA THR A 209 3.73 -7.69 35.98
C THR A 209 2.58 -7.03 36.76
N LEU A 210 2.69 -6.87 38.08
CA LEU A 210 1.57 -6.49 38.95
C LEU A 210 1.51 -5.00 39.35
N PHE A 211 2.37 -4.12 38.82
CA PHE A 211 2.30 -2.69 39.14
C PHE A 211 2.09 -1.84 37.88
N GLU A 212 0.93 -1.18 37.81
CA GLU A 212 0.49 -0.30 36.71
C GLU A 212 1.34 0.98 36.55
N VAL A 213 2.26 1.26 37.46
CA VAL A 213 3.12 2.45 37.40
C VAL A 213 4.45 2.10 36.75
N TYR A 214 4.56 2.42 35.47
CA TYR A 214 5.81 2.34 34.72
C TYR A 214 6.73 3.50 35.15
N ASP A 215 7.68 3.24 36.03
CA ASP A 215 8.69 4.22 36.47
C ASP A 215 9.82 4.35 35.42
N GLU A 216 10.32 5.58 35.23
CA GLU A 216 11.45 5.92 34.36
C GLU A 216 12.69 5.07 34.67
N LEU A 217 12.92 4.76 35.95
CA LEU A 217 14.05 3.94 36.38
C LEU A 217 13.96 2.51 35.79
N ARG A 218 12.77 1.92 35.80
CA ARG A 218 12.50 0.58 35.26
C ARG A 218 12.68 0.57 33.74
N CYS A 219 12.24 1.63 33.06
CA CYS A 219 12.46 1.72 31.62
C CYS A 219 13.96 1.76 31.29
N ARG A 220 14.77 2.56 32.01
CA ARG A 220 16.23 2.60 31.77
C ARG A 220 16.88 1.23 31.99
N GLU A 221 16.48 0.52 33.04
CA GLU A 221 16.97 -0.83 33.32
C GLU A 221 16.61 -1.80 32.19
N GLN A 222 15.35 -1.82 31.75
CA GLN A 222 14.91 -2.68 30.64
C GLN A 222 15.57 -2.31 29.31
N THR A 223 15.76 -1.03 29.01
CA THR A 223 16.49 -0.58 27.83
C THR A 223 17.94 -1.05 27.88
N SER A 224 18.59 -1.00 29.05
CA SER A 224 19.95 -1.54 29.22
C SER A 224 20.02 -3.05 29.04
N LYS A 225 19.05 -3.80 29.57
CA LYS A 225 18.94 -5.25 29.37
C LYS A 225 18.67 -5.62 27.91
N LEU A 226 17.78 -4.88 27.24
CA LEU A 226 17.51 -5.02 25.81
C LEU A 226 18.77 -4.79 24.98
N LEU A 227 19.53 -3.72 25.28
CA LEU A 227 20.80 -3.43 24.60
C LEU A 227 21.79 -4.60 24.75
N SER A 228 22.01 -5.06 25.99
CA SER A 228 22.92 -6.18 26.28
C SER A 228 22.54 -7.45 25.50
N ALA A 229 21.24 -7.75 25.41
CA ALA A 229 20.77 -8.88 24.62
C ALA A 229 21.01 -8.69 23.11
N LEU A 230 20.65 -7.50 22.58
CA LEU A 230 20.81 -7.16 21.16
C LEU A 230 22.27 -7.12 20.72
N GLU A 231 23.22 -6.71 21.57
CA GLU A 231 24.65 -6.67 21.22
C GLU A 231 25.22 -8.04 20.87
N LYS A 232 24.65 -9.14 21.38
CA LYS A 232 25.10 -10.50 21.00
C LYS A 232 24.83 -10.81 19.52
N VAL A 233 23.72 -10.30 18.97
CA VAL A 233 23.33 -10.50 17.57
C VAL A 233 23.67 -9.28 16.68
N PHE A 234 23.83 -8.09 17.25
CA PHE A 234 24.26 -6.88 16.55
C PHE A 234 25.41 -6.24 17.33
N PRO A 235 26.64 -6.79 17.22
CA PRO A 235 27.75 -6.30 18.02
C PRO A 235 28.17 -4.89 17.62
N SER A 236 28.53 -4.10 18.62
CA SER A 236 29.29 -2.85 18.46
C SER A 236 30.73 -3.17 18.07
N GLY A 237 31.37 -2.31 17.27
CA GLY A 237 32.74 -2.49 16.79
C GLY A 237 33.20 -1.32 15.92
N LEU A 238 34.24 -1.53 15.10
CA LEU A 238 34.82 -0.47 14.25
C LEU A 238 33.89 0.02 13.13
N ALA A 239 32.85 -0.73 12.78
CA ALA A 239 31.94 -0.40 11.69
C ALA A 239 30.57 0.07 12.17
N PHE A 240 30.15 -0.36 13.36
CA PHE A 240 28.80 -0.16 13.87
C PHE A 240 28.81 0.07 15.37
N GLU A 241 27.85 0.82 15.89
CA GLU A 241 27.69 1.03 17.33
C GLU A 241 26.23 1.23 17.70
N TRP A 242 25.90 0.89 18.94
CA TRP A 242 24.62 1.26 19.55
C TRP A 242 24.73 2.62 20.24
N ARG A 243 23.76 3.50 20.00
CA ARG A 243 23.59 4.79 20.68
C ARG A 243 22.26 4.83 21.40
N ALA A 244 22.26 5.26 22.67
CA ALA A 244 21.03 5.58 23.38
C ALA A 244 20.65 7.05 23.10
N VAL A 245 19.53 7.27 22.43
CA VAL A 245 19.02 8.59 22.05
C VAL A 245 17.76 8.89 22.85
N ARG A 246 17.74 10.04 23.53
CA ARG A 246 16.59 10.50 24.30
C ARG A 246 15.84 11.57 23.52
N THR A 247 14.59 11.33 23.18
CA THR A 247 13.73 12.38 22.63
C THR A 247 13.00 13.10 23.77
N VAL A 248 12.57 14.34 23.52
CA VAL A 248 11.87 15.16 24.53
C VAL A 248 10.53 14.53 24.94
N GLU A 249 9.91 13.77 24.02
CA GLU A 249 8.56 13.22 24.18
C GLU A 249 8.56 11.74 24.61
N ALA A 250 9.63 10.97 24.35
CA ALA A 250 9.65 9.55 24.69
C ALA A 250 9.89 9.32 26.18
N GLN A 251 9.06 8.45 26.76
CA GLN A 251 9.21 7.96 28.13
C GLN A 251 10.51 7.14 28.30
N CYS A 252 10.97 6.52 27.22
CA CYS A 252 12.06 5.56 27.20
C CYS A 252 13.16 5.99 26.21
N PRO A 253 14.46 5.81 26.56
CA PRO A 253 15.53 6.02 25.59
C PRO A 253 15.39 5.06 24.42
N HIS A 254 15.58 5.57 23.20
CA HIS A 254 15.64 4.76 21.98
C HIS A 254 17.06 4.26 21.76
N LEU A 255 17.20 2.98 21.45
CA LEU A 255 18.47 2.40 21.03
C LEU A 255 18.58 2.52 19.51
N VAL A 256 19.68 3.06 19.01
CA VAL A 256 19.92 3.23 17.58
C VAL A 256 21.21 2.51 17.20
N TYR A 257 21.11 1.48 16.37
CA TYR A 257 22.27 0.81 15.77
C TYR A 257 22.67 1.57 14.52
N VAL A 258 23.82 2.24 14.57
CA VAL A 258 24.30 3.13 13.50
C VAL A 258 25.56 2.59 12.84
N ARG A 259 25.70 2.89 11.55
CA ARG A 259 26.97 2.74 10.84
C ARG A 259 27.89 3.90 11.18
N GLN A 260 29.12 3.62 11.63
CA GLN A 260 30.02 4.66 12.14
C GLN A 260 30.50 5.65 11.05
N ILE A 261 30.69 5.19 9.80
CA ILE A 261 31.28 6.02 8.73
C ILE A 261 30.43 7.26 8.38
N ASP A 262 29.11 7.18 8.53
CA ASP A 262 28.16 8.23 8.13
C ASP A 262 27.02 8.44 9.13
N SER A 263 27.04 7.74 10.26
CA SER A 263 25.97 7.72 11.27
C SER A 263 24.61 7.28 10.72
N TYR A 264 24.57 6.50 9.62
CA TYR A 264 23.32 6.00 9.07
C TYR A 264 22.64 5.00 10.04
N PRO A 265 21.37 5.22 10.42
CA PRO A 265 20.67 4.32 11.34
C PRO A 265 20.15 3.08 10.61
N LEU A 266 20.56 1.88 11.06
CA LEU A 266 20.15 0.60 10.48
C LEU A 266 19.02 -0.07 11.29
N ILE A 267 19.05 0.09 12.61
CA ILE A 267 18.02 -0.43 13.53
C ILE A 267 17.68 0.65 14.55
N MET A 268 16.40 0.82 14.85
CA MET A 268 15.92 1.56 16.01
C MET A 268 15.11 0.64 16.90
N ALA A 269 15.40 0.62 18.20
CA ALA A 269 14.73 -0.24 19.16
C ALA A 269 14.25 0.53 20.39
N THR A 270 13.13 0.11 20.97
CA THR A 270 12.64 0.64 22.26
C THR A 270 11.88 -0.42 23.05
N VAL A 271 11.65 -0.14 24.33
CA VAL A 271 10.82 -0.94 25.22
C VAL A 271 9.50 -0.20 25.45
N ALA A 272 8.39 -0.90 25.30
CA ALA A 272 7.06 -0.44 25.64
C ALA A 272 6.51 -1.28 26.81
N GLY A 273 5.78 -0.65 27.73
CA GLY A 273 5.35 -1.37 28.92
C GLY A 273 4.33 -2.48 28.69
N THR A 274 3.44 -2.29 27.72
CA THR A 274 2.37 -3.24 27.39
C THR A 274 2.22 -3.33 25.88
N GLU A 275 1.68 -4.44 25.38
CA GLU A 275 1.40 -4.63 23.95
C GLU A 275 0.48 -3.55 23.38
N VAL A 276 -0.45 -3.03 24.19
CA VAL A 276 -1.35 -1.92 23.82
C VAL A 276 -0.56 -0.67 23.44
N LYS A 277 0.58 -0.42 24.11
CA LYS A 277 1.47 0.71 23.85
C LYS A 277 2.46 0.47 22.71
N ALA A 278 2.48 -0.72 22.09
CA ALA A 278 3.42 -1.00 21.00
C ALA A 278 3.25 -0.01 19.84
N LYS A 279 2.00 0.34 19.48
CA LYS A 279 1.71 1.30 18.41
C LYS A 279 2.23 2.71 18.71
N GLU A 280 2.08 3.17 19.95
CA GLU A 280 2.61 4.46 20.41
C GLU A 280 4.14 4.47 20.32
N ALA A 281 4.79 3.42 20.82
CA ALA A 281 6.24 3.27 20.73
C ALA A 281 6.76 3.28 19.27
N PHE A 282 6.03 2.67 18.34
CA PHE A 282 6.36 2.77 16.92
C PHE A 282 6.21 4.20 16.37
N LEU A 283 5.21 4.96 16.81
CA LEU A 283 5.06 6.37 16.43
C LEU A 283 6.24 7.21 16.96
N ASP A 284 6.71 6.94 18.18
CA ASP A 284 7.88 7.60 18.78
C ASP A 284 9.17 7.27 18.04
N LEU A 285 9.37 6.00 17.67
CA LEU A 285 10.48 5.57 16.83
C LEU A 285 10.44 6.24 15.45
N ARG A 286 9.26 6.38 14.85
CA ARG A 286 9.08 7.07 13.56
C ARG A 286 9.49 8.54 13.64
N SER A 287 9.10 9.23 14.71
CA SER A 287 9.52 10.63 14.97
C SER A 287 11.04 10.73 15.14
N SER A 288 11.64 9.78 15.86
CA SER A 288 13.10 9.72 16.07
C SER A 288 13.87 9.44 14.81
N TYR A 289 13.33 8.56 13.96
CA TYR A 289 13.83 8.30 12.62
C TYR A 289 13.82 9.59 11.79
N ALA A 290 12.72 10.34 11.74
CA ALA A 290 12.66 11.61 11.01
C ALA A 290 13.76 12.60 11.47
N LEU A 291 13.99 12.71 12.78
CA LEU A 291 15.01 13.59 13.36
C LEU A 291 16.45 13.15 13.07
N SER A 292 16.68 11.83 12.91
CA SER A 292 18.01 11.26 12.66
C SER A 292 18.58 11.67 11.31
N PHE A 293 17.74 12.06 10.35
CA PHE A 293 18.15 12.53 9.04
C PHE A 293 18.32 14.05 8.98
N SER A 294 18.63 14.73 10.08
CA SER A 294 18.81 16.20 10.08
C SER A 294 20.10 16.67 9.40
N THR A 295 21.10 15.81 9.23
CA THR A 295 22.38 16.19 8.59
C THR A 295 22.26 16.23 7.07
N ARG A 296 23.03 17.12 6.42
CA ARG A 296 23.02 17.27 4.94
C ARG A 296 23.37 15.97 4.21
N HIS A 297 24.29 15.18 4.75
CA HIS A 297 24.70 13.91 4.15
C HIS A 297 23.61 12.85 4.26
N LEU A 298 23.00 12.67 5.44
CA LEU A 298 21.90 11.73 5.61
C LEU A 298 20.67 12.16 4.80
N GLN A 299 20.39 13.46 4.67
CA GLN A 299 19.36 13.96 3.75
C GLN A 299 19.63 13.56 2.29
N ALA A 300 20.90 13.49 1.86
CA ALA A 300 21.22 13.01 0.53
C ALA A 300 20.87 11.52 0.39
N ILE A 301 21.26 10.69 1.36
CA ILE A 301 20.91 9.26 1.39
C ILE A 301 19.38 9.07 1.44
N LEU A 302 18.68 9.84 2.27
CA LEU A 302 17.21 9.83 2.35
C LEU A 302 16.57 10.10 0.99
N ARG A 303 17.07 11.10 0.25
CA ARG A 303 16.54 11.45 -1.08
C ARG A 303 16.86 10.43 -2.15
N THR A 304 18.00 9.73 -2.04
CA THR A 304 18.43 8.78 -3.07
C THR A 304 17.91 7.36 -2.84
N THR A 305 17.76 6.94 -1.57
CA THR A 305 17.44 5.55 -1.21
C THR A 305 16.11 5.40 -0.49
N GLY A 306 15.51 6.50 -0.05
CA GLY A 306 14.43 6.50 0.93
C GLY A 306 14.87 6.15 2.36
N ALA A 307 16.17 5.92 2.57
CA ALA A 307 16.79 5.53 3.83
C ALA A 307 16.06 4.41 4.62
N PRO A 308 15.95 3.19 4.06
CA PRO A 308 15.34 2.07 4.77
C PRO A 308 15.96 1.79 6.15
N ILE A 309 15.12 1.45 7.13
CA ILE A 309 15.49 1.10 8.51
C ILE A 309 14.60 -0.02 9.06
N PHE A 310 15.10 -0.77 10.04
CA PHE A 310 14.32 -1.69 10.86
C PHE A 310 13.94 -1.08 12.22
N PHE A 311 12.72 -1.33 12.68
CA PHE A 311 12.22 -0.92 14.00
C PHE A 311 11.95 -2.14 14.87
N LEU A 312 12.41 -2.14 16.11
CA LEU A 312 12.14 -3.19 17.10
C LEU A 312 11.42 -2.58 18.30
N VAL A 313 10.28 -3.14 18.68
CA VAL A 313 9.56 -2.74 19.89
C VAL A 313 9.36 -3.96 20.75
N LEU A 314 9.97 -3.99 21.93
CA LEU A 314 9.67 -4.99 22.94
C LEU A 314 8.53 -4.47 23.81
N ALA A 315 7.32 -5.02 23.66
CA ALA A 315 6.14 -4.58 24.39
C ALA A 315 5.57 -5.71 25.25
N GLY A 316 5.72 -5.61 26.57
CA GLY A 316 5.46 -6.74 27.46
C GLY A 316 6.32 -7.96 27.09
N ALA A 317 5.67 -9.10 26.84
CA ALA A 317 6.34 -10.32 26.37
C ALA A 317 6.42 -10.44 24.84
N SER A 318 5.92 -9.48 24.08
CA SER A 318 5.93 -9.53 22.61
C SER A 318 7.03 -8.66 22.02
N LEU A 319 7.83 -9.23 21.12
CA LEU A 319 8.74 -8.50 20.25
C LEU A 319 8.05 -8.22 18.92
N PHE A 320 7.81 -6.95 18.64
CA PHE A 320 7.29 -6.46 17.39
C PHE A 320 8.45 -5.99 16.50
N LEU A 321 8.38 -6.34 15.22
CA LEU A 321 9.29 -5.85 14.21
C LEU A 321 8.51 -4.98 13.22
N GLY A 322 9.12 -3.87 12.84
CA GLY A 322 8.62 -3.00 11.80
C GLY A 322 9.75 -2.52 10.90
N LEU A 323 9.36 -1.77 9.90
CA LEU A 323 10.21 -1.22 8.88
C LEU A 323 9.87 0.25 8.70
N GLY A 324 10.87 1.06 8.37
CA GLY A 324 10.70 2.46 8.02
C GLY A 324 11.40 2.81 6.73
N PHE A 325 10.86 3.76 5.99
CA PHE A 325 11.54 4.46 4.91
C PHE A 325 10.85 5.82 4.68
N SER A 326 11.48 6.74 3.98
CA SER A 326 10.91 8.04 3.63
C SER A 326 10.80 8.17 2.11
N ASP A 327 9.61 8.49 1.59
CA ASP A 327 9.43 8.63 0.12
C ASP A 327 9.74 10.02 -0.41
N THR A 328 9.95 11.01 0.45
CA THR A 328 10.04 12.41 0.04
C THR A 328 10.92 13.23 0.96
N SER A 329 11.32 14.41 0.45
CA SER A 329 11.95 15.48 1.23
C SER A 329 10.97 16.29 2.10
N SER A 330 9.67 15.96 2.11
CA SER A 330 8.64 16.77 2.79
C SER A 330 7.54 15.99 3.53
N GLY A 331 7.36 14.70 3.29
CA GLY A 331 6.39 13.85 4.00
C GLY A 331 6.98 13.22 5.27
N PRO A 332 6.14 12.84 6.25
CA PRO A 332 6.60 12.03 7.35
C PRO A 332 7.06 10.66 6.82
N PRO A 333 8.06 10.04 7.45
CA PRO A 333 8.45 8.67 7.15
C PRO A 333 7.28 7.70 7.10
N MET A 334 7.27 6.84 6.10
CA MET A 334 6.41 5.68 6.07
C MET A 334 6.96 4.60 6.98
N MET A 335 6.05 3.89 7.64
CA MET A 335 6.38 2.81 8.55
C MET A 335 5.37 1.69 8.41
N GLN A 336 5.86 0.46 8.41
CA GLN A 336 5.05 -0.74 8.38
C GLN A 336 5.45 -1.67 9.52
N ILE A 337 4.48 -2.05 10.36
CA ILE A 337 4.67 -3.09 11.37
C ILE A 337 4.39 -4.44 10.70
N PHE A 338 5.26 -5.43 10.91
CA PHE A 338 5.03 -6.75 10.36
C PHE A 338 3.85 -7.45 11.03
N PRO A 339 3.08 -8.25 10.27
CA PRO A 339 2.14 -9.16 10.86
C PRO A 339 2.91 -10.22 11.66
N ASN A 340 2.41 -10.54 12.86
CA ASN A 340 2.97 -11.51 13.82
C ASN A 340 4.13 -10.96 14.68
N SER A 341 3.82 -10.60 15.92
CA SER A 341 4.83 -10.45 16.97
C SER A 341 5.42 -11.80 17.33
N VAL A 342 6.65 -11.78 17.83
CA VAL A 342 7.26 -12.94 18.49
C VAL A 342 6.93 -12.87 19.96
N TYR A 343 6.25 -13.88 20.46
CA TYR A 343 6.03 -14.02 21.89
C TYR A 343 7.30 -14.57 22.57
N LEU A 344 7.71 -13.98 23.69
CA LEU A 344 8.96 -14.22 24.39
C LEU A 344 8.74 -14.71 25.83
N GLU A 345 7.61 -15.34 26.13
CA GLU A 345 7.48 -16.08 27.39
C GLU A 345 8.24 -17.41 27.33
N PRO A 346 8.77 -17.89 28.48
CA PRO A 346 9.31 -19.23 28.57
C PRO A 346 8.26 -20.27 28.13
N ASP A 347 8.63 -21.15 27.21
CA ASP A 347 7.76 -22.20 26.72
C ASP A 347 8.55 -23.50 26.42
N TYR A 348 7.91 -24.47 25.79
CA TYR A 348 8.53 -25.72 25.33
C TYR A 348 9.50 -25.52 24.12
N GLY A 349 10.05 -24.32 23.94
CA GLY A 349 11.05 -23.96 22.95
C GLY A 349 10.50 -23.38 21.64
N HIS A 350 9.18 -23.27 21.48
CA HIS A 350 8.59 -22.70 20.26
C HIS A 350 8.86 -21.20 20.16
N ASN A 351 8.61 -20.44 21.23
CA ASN A 351 8.92 -19.02 21.36
C ASN A 351 10.41 -18.75 21.15
N LYS A 352 11.27 -19.58 21.75
CA LYS A 352 12.72 -19.52 21.55
C LYS A 352 13.07 -19.71 20.07
N GLN A 353 12.51 -20.71 19.39
CA GLN A 353 12.78 -20.93 17.97
C GLN A 353 12.25 -19.78 17.09
N SER A 354 11.04 -19.31 17.35
CA SER A 354 10.42 -18.19 16.62
C SER A 354 11.27 -16.93 16.74
N GLY A 355 11.64 -16.53 17.97
CA GLY A 355 12.52 -15.37 18.20
C GLY A 355 13.91 -15.53 17.59
N SER A 356 14.49 -16.73 17.65
CA SER A 356 15.80 -16.99 17.05
C SER A 356 15.77 -16.83 15.53
N ARG A 357 14.70 -17.32 14.88
CA ARG A 357 14.52 -17.18 13.41
C ARG A 357 14.32 -15.72 13.02
N THR A 358 13.49 -14.98 13.77
CA THR A 358 13.27 -13.54 13.60
C THR A 358 14.56 -12.73 13.68
N LEU A 359 15.35 -12.92 14.73
CA LEU A 359 16.61 -12.19 14.91
C LEU A 359 17.70 -12.61 13.93
N TRP A 360 17.77 -13.89 13.55
CA TRP A 360 18.69 -14.36 12.51
C TRP A 360 18.37 -13.74 11.15
N ALA A 361 17.10 -13.76 10.73
CA ALA A 361 16.68 -13.13 9.48
C ALA A 361 16.98 -11.63 9.49
N LEU A 362 16.65 -10.95 10.59
CA LEU A 362 16.94 -9.53 10.77
C LEU A 362 18.45 -9.24 10.62
N ARG A 363 19.32 -10.06 11.22
CA ARG A 363 20.78 -9.91 11.12
C ARG A 363 21.28 -10.02 9.69
N LYS A 364 20.78 -10.98 8.91
CA LYS A 364 21.12 -11.09 7.48
C LYS A 364 20.63 -9.87 6.69
N CYS A 365 19.42 -9.40 6.98
CA CYS A 365 18.85 -8.23 6.31
C CYS A 365 19.59 -6.93 6.63
N VAL A 366 20.01 -6.72 7.87
CA VAL A 366 20.80 -5.54 8.26
C VAL A 366 22.14 -5.51 7.52
N ARG A 367 22.77 -6.67 7.29
CA ARG A 367 23.98 -6.75 6.45
C ARG A 367 23.68 -6.42 4.98
N SER A 368 22.54 -6.88 4.45
CA SER A 368 22.09 -6.52 3.09
C SER A 368 21.86 -5.03 2.95
N LEU A 369 21.08 -4.47 3.88
CA LEU A 369 20.74 -3.06 3.97
C LEU A 369 21.99 -2.19 4.03
N ASN A 370 22.98 -2.61 4.81
CA ASN A 370 24.26 -1.93 4.87
C ASN A 370 24.98 -1.90 3.50
N LYS A 371 25.02 -3.03 2.78
CA LYS A 371 25.62 -3.09 1.44
C LYS A 371 24.85 -2.24 0.43
N GLU A 372 23.53 -2.35 0.42
CA GLU A 372 22.62 -1.62 -0.47
C GLU A 372 22.78 -0.10 -0.29
N THR A 373 22.71 0.38 0.95
CA THR A 373 22.82 1.82 1.25
C THR A 373 24.20 2.40 1.00
N LEU A 374 25.26 1.59 1.00
CA LEU A 374 26.60 2.01 0.57
C LEU A 374 26.73 2.07 -0.96
N PHE A 375 26.10 1.13 -1.67
CA PHE A 375 26.20 1.03 -3.13
C PHE A 375 25.34 2.08 -3.86
N THR A 376 24.12 2.34 -3.37
CA THR A 376 23.18 3.28 -4.01
C THR A 376 23.65 4.75 -3.96
N LEU A 377 24.69 5.07 -3.19
CA LEU A 377 25.36 6.37 -3.28
C LEU A 377 26.03 6.62 -4.65
N GLN A 378 26.12 5.61 -5.52
CA GLN A 378 26.84 5.68 -6.80
C GLN A 378 25.95 5.60 -8.06
N THR A 379 24.65 5.29 -7.96
CA THR A 379 23.78 5.02 -9.14
C THR A 379 22.41 5.73 -9.10
N GLN A 380 21.82 5.90 -10.29
CA GLN A 380 20.71 6.81 -10.66
C GLN A 380 19.44 6.82 -9.77
N HIS A 381 18.72 7.95 -9.88
CA HIS A 381 17.42 8.25 -9.29
C HIS A 381 16.42 7.09 -9.37
N THR A 382 16.07 6.54 -8.21
CA THR A 382 14.96 5.59 -8.08
C THR A 382 13.64 6.35 -8.07
N THR A 383 12.69 5.96 -8.93
CA THR A 383 11.31 6.40 -8.80
C THR A 383 10.68 5.63 -7.63
N PHE A 384 10.20 6.36 -6.63
CA PHE A 384 9.44 5.79 -5.53
C PHE A 384 8.27 4.94 -6.10
N TYR A 385 7.91 3.85 -5.42
CA TYR A 385 6.92 2.84 -5.84
C TYR A 385 7.37 1.78 -6.86
N THR A 386 8.58 1.88 -7.42
CA THR A 386 9.16 0.85 -8.29
C THR A 386 9.70 -0.32 -7.46
N PRO A 387 9.42 -1.60 -7.82
CA PRO A 387 9.94 -2.74 -7.09
C PRO A 387 11.41 -2.90 -7.44
N TRP A 388 12.26 -2.92 -6.41
CA TRP A 388 13.71 -3.08 -6.56
C TRP A 388 14.14 -4.54 -6.48
N ALA A 389 13.42 -5.35 -5.72
CA ALA A 389 13.74 -6.76 -5.55
C ALA A 389 13.38 -7.55 -6.82
N GLY A 390 14.33 -8.30 -7.38
CA GLY A 390 14.07 -9.31 -8.43
C GLY A 390 13.97 -8.80 -9.87
N LEU A 391 14.05 -7.49 -10.13
CA LEU A 391 14.16 -6.95 -11.50
C LEU A 391 15.60 -6.67 -11.94
N LEU A 392 16.55 -6.61 -11.00
CA LEU A 392 17.97 -6.45 -11.34
C LEU A 392 18.42 -7.61 -12.25
N GLY A 393 19.19 -7.30 -13.30
CA GLY A 393 19.67 -8.30 -14.26
C GLY A 393 18.64 -8.78 -15.29
N THR A 394 17.36 -8.41 -15.15
CA THR A 394 16.31 -8.77 -16.13
C THR A 394 16.31 -7.89 -17.38
N GLY A 395 17.08 -6.78 -17.37
CA GLY A 395 17.04 -5.70 -18.36
C GLY A 395 15.70 -4.97 -18.45
N LEU A 396 14.88 -5.03 -17.41
CA LEU A 396 13.63 -4.28 -17.33
C LEU A 396 13.83 -3.01 -16.49
N SER A 397 13.59 -1.86 -17.10
CA SER A 397 13.62 -0.56 -16.43
C SER A 397 12.21 -0.01 -16.28
N VAL A 398 11.69 0.07 -15.05
CA VAL A 398 10.35 0.62 -14.81
C VAL A 398 10.32 2.11 -15.16
N THR A 399 9.43 2.46 -16.09
CA THR A 399 9.24 3.84 -16.59
C THR A 399 8.04 4.52 -15.96
N ALA A 400 7.05 3.77 -15.49
CA ALA A 400 5.91 4.31 -14.74
C ALA A 400 5.29 3.28 -13.80
N THR A 401 4.78 3.74 -12.67
CA THR A 401 3.97 2.94 -11.74
C THR A 401 2.49 3.18 -12.04
N LEU A 402 1.79 2.15 -12.54
CA LEU A 402 0.37 2.25 -12.90
C LEU A 402 -0.53 1.90 -11.70
N LEU A 403 -0.14 0.86 -10.96
CA LEU A 403 -0.73 0.49 -9.69
C LEU A 403 0.41 0.11 -8.74
N PRO A 404 0.73 0.96 -7.74
CA PRO A 404 1.81 0.69 -6.80
C PRO A 404 1.73 -0.73 -6.25
N GLY A 405 2.87 -1.42 -6.23
CA GLY A 405 3.00 -2.80 -5.77
C GLY A 405 2.42 -3.86 -6.68
N VAL A 406 1.72 -3.53 -7.78
CA VAL A 406 1.01 -4.53 -8.58
C VAL A 406 1.33 -4.42 -10.06
N ILE A 407 1.20 -3.23 -10.67
CA ILE A 407 1.31 -3.05 -12.12
C ILE A 407 2.25 -1.90 -12.46
N TYR A 408 3.20 -2.19 -13.34
CA TYR A 408 4.23 -1.27 -13.78
C TYR A 408 4.31 -1.26 -15.30
N ARG A 409 4.65 -0.10 -15.86
CA ARG A 409 5.14 0.02 -17.23
C ARG A 409 6.65 0.00 -17.19
N ALA A 410 7.27 -0.79 -18.07
CA ALA A 410 8.72 -0.91 -18.15
C ALA A 410 9.22 -0.82 -19.58
N ARG A 411 10.48 -0.41 -19.72
CA ARG A 411 11.26 -0.47 -20.95
C ARG A 411 12.18 -1.68 -20.91
N ILE A 412 12.31 -2.35 -22.05
CA ILE A 412 13.20 -3.48 -22.27
C ILE A 412 14.56 -2.93 -22.74
N ASP A 413 15.61 -3.26 -22.00
CA ASP A 413 17.01 -2.99 -22.31
C ASP A 413 17.75 -4.34 -22.42
N LEU A 414 17.97 -4.77 -23.65
CA LEU A 414 18.53 -6.08 -23.98
C LEU A 414 20.01 -6.22 -23.58
N ASP A 415 20.73 -5.11 -23.51
CA ASP A 415 22.15 -5.06 -23.17
C ASP A 415 22.35 -5.27 -21.66
N ALA A 416 21.40 -4.80 -20.86
CA ALA A 416 21.40 -4.95 -19.40
C ALA A 416 20.98 -6.35 -18.89
N ILE A 417 20.58 -7.27 -19.78
CA ILE A 417 20.07 -8.60 -19.36
C ILE A 417 21.21 -9.56 -19.03
N THR A 418 21.25 -10.09 -17.81
CA THR A 418 22.22 -11.11 -17.38
C THR A 418 21.64 -12.54 -17.47
N ILE A 419 20.32 -12.67 -17.60
CA ILE A 419 19.59 -13.94 -17.56
C ILE A 419 19.22 -14.40 -18.98
N ASN A 420 19.90 -15.44 -19.48
CA ASN A 420 19.79 -15.86 -20.90
C ASN A 420 18.37 -16.21 -21.37
N ASP A 421 17.56 -16.95 -20.59
CA ASP A 421 16.19 -17.31 -20.99
C ASP A 421 15.29 -16.07 -21.09
N VAL A 422 15.36 -15.17 -20.10
CA VAL A 422 14.63 -13.90 -20.12
C VAL A 422 15.06 -13.04 -21.31
N ARG A 423 16.38 -12.96 -21.58
CA ARG A 423 16.93 -12.25 -22.75
C ARG A 423 16.34 -12.77 -24.04
N GLN A 424 16.34 -14.08 -24.25
CA GLN A 424 15.85 -14.69 -25.48
C GLN A 424 14.37 -14.36 -25.71
N ARG A 425 13.54 -14.46 -24.67
CA ARG A 425 12.10 -14.17 -24.77
C ARG A 425 11.82 -12.68 -25.00
N LEU A 426 12.49 -11.79 -24.26
CA LEU A 426 12.35 -10.35 -24.46
C LEU A 426 12.86 -9.92 -25.85
N GLN A 427 13.98 -10.50 -26.31
CA GLN A 427 14.51 -10.25 -27.65
C GLN A 427 13.52 -10.72 -28.72
N ALA A 428 12.92 -11.90 -28.55
CA ALA A 428 11.92 -12.42 -29.49
C ALA A 428 10.72 -11.48 -29.59
N PHE A 429 10.21 -11.00 -28.45
CA PHE A 429 9.13 -10.01 -28.39
C PHE A 429 9.50 -8.68 -29.08
N VAL A 430 10.67 -8.12 -28.79
CA VAL A 430 11.13 -6.86 -29.42
C VAL A 430 11.27 -7.04 -30.94
N ASN A 431 11.79 -8.19 -31.38
CA ASN A 431 11.97 -8.49 -32.79
C ASN A 431 10.64 -8.68 -33.54
N SER A 432 9.65 -9.32 -32.91
CA SER A 432 8.34 -9.62 -33.52
C SER A 432 7.42 -8.38 -33.54
N SER A 433 7.38 -7.62 -32.45
CA SER A 433 6.46 -6.50 -32.28
C SER A 433 7.05 -5.15 -32.70
N GLY A 434 8.38 -5.01 -32.67
CA GLY A 434 9.06 -3.71 -32.75
C GLY A 434 8.86 -2.84 -31.50
N GLU A 435 8.21 -3.35 -30.45
CA GLU A 435 7.94 -2.63 -29.21
C GLU A 435 9.06 -2.88 -28.19
N SER A 436 9.53 -1.82 -27.53
CA SER A 436 10.52 -1.88 -26.45
C SER A 436 9.92 -1.61 -25.08
N GLU A 437 8.58 -1.56 -24.99
CA GLU A 437 7.85 -1.32 -23.74
C GLU A 437 6.92 -2.49 -23.43
N CYS A 438 6.77 -2.77 -22.14
CA CYS A 438 5.94 -3.85 -21.64
C CYS A 438 5.23 -3.45 -20.35
N ILE A 439 4.33 -4.32 -19.91
CA ILE A 439 3.73 -4.31 -18.58
C ILE A 439 4.39 -5.38 -17.72
N ILE A 440 4.74 -5.02 -16.49
CA ILE A 440 5.14 -5.94 -15.44
C ILE A 440 4.00 -6.00 -14.42
N LYS A 441 3.51 -7.20 -14.15
CA LYS A 441 2.59 -7.48 -13.04
C LYS A 441 3.31 -8.27 -11.95
N ALA A 442 3.33 -7.74 -10.74
CA ALA A 442 3.84 -8.42 -9.55
C ALA A 442 2.72 -9.25 -8.92
N ILE A 443 3.00 -10.52 -8.65
CA ILE A 443 2.09 -11.49 -8.02
C ILE A 443 2.73 -11.96 -6.71
N TYR A 444 1.93 -12.08 -5.63
CA TYR A 444 2.42 -12.41 -4.29
C TYR A 444 1.87 -13.76 -3.81
N PRO A 445 2.58 -14.88 -4.02
CA PRO A 445 2.08 -16.21 -3.70
C PRO A 445 1.70 -16.44 -2.24
N LEU A 446 2.30 -15.70 -1.30
CA LEU A 446 1.97 -15.78 0.14
C LEU A 446 0.50 -15.43 0.45
N ASN A 447 -0.19 -14.73 -0.45
CA ASN A 447 -1.62 -14.44 -0.34
C ASN A 447 -2.51 -15.51 -0.99
N TYR A 448 -1.96 -16.69 -1.30
CA TYR A 448 -2.59 -17.71 -2.14
C TYR A 448 -2.93 -17.20 -3.55
N GLU A 449 -2.29 -16.12 -3.99
CA GLU A 449 -2.42 -15.59 -5.34
C GLU A 449 -1.66 -16.49 -6.32
N VAL A 450 -2.38 -17.07 -7.28
CA VAL A 450 -1.80 -17.90 -8.33
C VAL A 450 -2.12 -17.24 -9.66
N TYR A 451 -1.10 -16.83 -10.40
CA TYR A 451 -1.33 -16.33 -11.76
C TYR A 451 -1.63 -17.48 -12.72
N GLY A 452 -2.77 -17.42 -13.39
CA GLY A 452 -3.22 -18.39 -14.40
C GLY A 452 -2.43 -18.31 -15.69
N THR A 453 -1.13 -18.63 -15.61
CA THR A 453 -0.16 -18.52 -16.70
C THR A 453 -0.60 -19.34 -17.91
N ASP A 454 -1.02 -20.60 -17.70
CA ASP A 454 -1.50 -21.47 -18.78
C ASP A 454 -2.72 -20.87 -19.50
N VAL A 455 -3.65 -20.27 -18.75
CA VAL A 455 -4.84 -19.64 -19.33
C VAL A 455 -4.47 -18.39 -20.12
N HIS A 456 -3.56 -17.57 -19.59
CA HIS A 456 -3.05 -16.39 -20.28
C HIS A 456 -2.36 -16.77 -21.59
N THR A 457 -1.43 -17.74 -21.58
CA THR A 457 -0.74 -18.20 -22.79
C THR A 457 -1.72 -18.71 -23.84
N ILE A 458 -2.69 -19.55 -23.46
CA ILE A 458 -3.72 -20.04 -24.40
C ILE A 458 -4.53 -18.90 -25.02
N PHE A 459 -4.90 -17.89 -24.22
CA PHE A 459 -5.62 -16.73 -24.74
C PHE A 459 -4.74 -15.86 -25.63
N ALA A 460 -3.46 -15.69 -25.30
CA ALA A 460 -2.52 -14.92 -26.09
C ALA A 460 -2.30 -15.57 -27.46
N ASP A 461 -2.16 -16.90 -27.51
CA ASP A 461 -2.01 -17.69 -28.75
C ASP A 461 -3.23 -17.53 -29.68
N GLU A 462 -4.43 -17.37 -29.11
CA GLU A 462 -5.69 -17.10 -29.85
C GLU A 462 -5.88 -15.61 -30.21
N GLY A 463 -4.96 -14.74 -29.80
CA GLY A 463 -5.05 -13.29 -29.91
C GLY A 463 -6.22 -12.71 -29.12
N LEU A 464 -6.58 -13.34 -28.00
CA LEU A 464 -7.65 -12.96 -27.07
C LEU A 464 -7.09 -12.40 -25.75
N ALA A 465 -5.78 -12.23 -25.61
CA ALA A 465 -5.10 -11.58 -24.50
C ALA A 465 -3.85 -10.85 -25.01
N PRO A 466 -3.28 -9.90 -24.24
CA PRO A 466 -1.94 -9.38 -24.55
C PRO A 466 -0.94 -10.53 -24.61
N GLU A 467 0.09 -10.41 -25.44
CA GLU A 467 1.16 -11.41 -25.51
C GLU A 467 1.77 -11.63 -24.11
N TYR A 468 1.81 -12.90 -23.68
CA TYR A 468 2.59 -13.31 -22.51
C TYR A 468 4.05 -13.45 -22.94
N ILE A 469 4.91 -12.56 -22.46
CA ILE A 469 6.31 -12.53 -22.90
C ILE A 469 7.12 -13.54 -22.09
N CYS A 470 7.14 -13.36 -20.77
CA CYS A 470 7.80 -14.28 -19.85
C CYS A 470 7.42 -14.02 -18.38
N GLU A 471 7.83 -14.94 -17.51
CA GLU A 471 7.96 -14.67 -16.08
C GLU A 471 9.43 -14.41 -15.77
N ALA A 472 9.76 -13.23 -15.24
CA ALA A 472 11.12 -12.96 -14.79
C ALA A 472 11.39 -13.73 -13.49
N PRO A 473 12.44 -14.56 -13.43
CA PRO A 473 12.88 -15.15 -12.18
C PRO A 473 13.43 -14.03 -11.28
N CYS A 474 13.16 -14.13 -9.99
CA CYS A 474 13.80 -13.27 -9.02
C CYS A 474 15.26 -13.71 -8.85
N GLU A 475 16.21 -13.14 -9.61
CA GLU A 475 17.66 -13.40 -9.42
C GLU A 475 18.07 -13.15 -7.97
N TYR A 476 17.39 -12.21 -7.32
CA TYR A 476 17.58 -11.89 -5.93
C TYR A 476 17.27 -13.06 -4.98
N ASP A 477 16.27 -13.91 -5.27
CA ASP A 477 16.00 -15.13 -4.50
C ASP A 477 17.20 -16.09 -4.60
N LEU A 478 17.70 -16.31 -5.81
CA LEU A 478 18.88 -17.17 -6.06
C LEU A 478 20.12 -16.63 -5.36
N GLN A 479 20.30 -15.31 -5.33
CA GLN A 479 21.38 -14.67 -4.59
C GLN A 479 21.25 -14.91 -3.09
N ILE A 480 20.06 -14.75 -2.51
CA ILE A 480 19.82 -15.03 -1.09
C ILE A 480 20.17 -16.49 -0.78
N MET A 481 19.76 -17.42 -1.64
CA MET A 481 20.05 -18.86 -1.49
C MET A 481 21.55 -19.15 -1.49
N LYS A 482 22.28 -18.56 -2.43
CA LYS A 482 23.74 -18.68 -2.50
C LYS A 482 24.40 -18.15 -1.23
N GLU A 483 23.92 -17.01 -0.71
CA GLU A 483 24.44 -16.41 0.54
C GLU A 483 24.18 -17.26 1.79
N VAL A 484 23.07 -17.99 1.85
CA VAL A 484 22.80 -18.93 2.96
C VAL A 484 23.45 -20.31 2.74
N GLY A 485 24.34 -20.44 1.75
CA GLY A 485 25.10 -21.67 1.49
C GLY A 485 24.24 -22.84 1.00
N LYS A 486 23.08 -22.56 0.40
CA LYS A 486 22.19 -23.58 -0.15
C LYS A 486 22.33 -23.60 -1.66
N GLN A 487 22.72 -24.75 -2.22
CA GLN A 487 22.54 -25.02 -3.63
C GLN A 487 21.07 -25.35 -3.86
N ALA A 488 20.40 -24.61 -4.74
CA ALA A 488 19.06 -24.99 -5.19
C ALA A 488 19.22 -26.30 -5.98
N SER A 489 18.74 -27.43 -5.44
CA SER A 489 18.59 -28.67 -6.21
C SER A 489 17.61 -28.49 -7.36
N SER A 490 16.57 -27.66 -7.14
CA SER A 490 15.64 -27.19 -8.15
C SER A 490 15.07 -25.81 -7.77
N LEU A 491 14.77 -24.98 -8.78
CA LEU A 491 14.03 -23.71 -8.61
C LEU A 491 12.59 -23.92 -8.11
N THR A 492 12.08 -25.16 -8.12
CA THR A 492 10.72 -25.52 -7.68
C THR A 492 10.59 -25.78 -6.18
N ASP A 493 11.70 -25.89 -5.46
CA ASP A 493 11.69 -26.39 -4.08
C ASP A 493 11.26 -25.33 -3.04
N PHE A 494 11.04 -24.09 -3.47
CA PHE A 494 10.79 -22.95 -2.58
C PHE A 494 9.65 -22.06 -3.06
N GLU A 495 8.94 -21.49 -2.08
CA GLU A 495 7.88 -20.52 -2.32
C GLU A 495 8.53 -19.16 -2.64
N ARG A 496 8.40 -18.73 -3.89
CA ARG A 496 8.77 -17.37 -4.31
C ARG A 496 7.87 -16.38 -3.58
N LEU A 497 8.43 -15.28 -3.06
CA LEU A 497 7.61 -14.23 -2.44
C LEU A 497 6.91 -13.36 -3.49
N VAL A 498 7.59 -13.14 -4.63
CA VAL A 498 7.08 -12.36 -5.75
C VAL A 498 7.37 -13.10 -7.05
N ARG A 499 6.40 -13.06 -7.96
CA ARG A 499 6.54 -13.44 -9.37
C ARG A 499 6.28 -12.22 -10.23
N TYR A 500 7.16 -11.95 -11.19
CA TYR A 500 6.99 -10.86 -12.15
C TYR A 500 6.53 -11.41 -13.48
N ILE A 501 5.26 -11.17 -13.81
CA ILE A 501 4.67 -11.53 -15.09
C ILE A 501 4.86 -10.38 -16.07
N ILE A 502 5.52 -10.64 -17.19
CA ILE A 502 5.83 -9.64 -18.21
C ILE A 502 4.95 -9.90 -19.42
N MET A 503 4.23 -8.87 -19.86
CA MET A 503 3.25 -8.97 -20.93
C MET A 503 3.24 -7.71 -21.80
N GLN A 504 2.64 -7.82 -22.99
CA GLN A 504 2.51 -6.71 -23.94
C GLN A 504 1.81 -5.49 -23.32
N LEU A 505 2.29 -4.29 -23.67
CA LEU A 505 1.66 -3.03 -23.32
C LEU A 505 0.48 -2.71 -24.25
N LEU A 506 -0.74 -2.79 -23.72
CA LEU A 506 -1.93 -2.33 -24.43
C LEU A 506 -2.10 -0.81 -24.31
N SER A 507 -1.53 -0.08 -25.26
CA SER A 507 -1.57 1.39 -25.27
C SER A 507 -3.00 1.93 -25.40
N SER A 508 -3.32 2.96 -24.60
CA SER A 508 -4.58 3.71 -24.68
C SER A 508 -4.75 4.35 -26.07
N PRO A 509 -5.99 4.54 -26.56
CA PRO A 509 -6.21 5.26 -27.81
C PRO A 509 -5.76 6.71 -27.70
N THR A 510 -5.28 7.25 -28.80
CA THR A 510 -5.01 8.68 -28.98
C THR A 510 -5.89 9.21 -30.11
N LEU A 511 -5.88 10.53 -30.35
CA LEU A 511 -6.65 11.12 -31.45
C LEU A 511 -6.30 10.52 -32.82
N PHE A 512 -5.03 10.15 -33.02
CA PHE A 512 -4.49 9.74 -34.32
C PHE A 512 -4.12 8.26 -34.39
N ARG A 513 -4.21 7.53 -33.27
CA ARG A 513 -3.86 6.10 -33.20
C ARG A 513 -4.92 5.36 -32.43
N SER A 514 -5.39 4.27 -33.01
CA SER A 514 -6.23 3.32 -32.29
C SER A 514 -5.52 2.80 -31.05
N GLY A 515 -6.27 2.46 -30.01
CA GLY A 515 -5.73 1.85 -28.81
C GLY A 515 -6.81 1.16 -28.00
N TRP A 516 -6.43 0.69 -26.83
CA TRP A 516 -7.24 -0.20 -26.02
C TRP A 516 -7.96 0.55 -24.90
N VAL A 517 -9.24 0.25 -24.71
CA VAL A 517 -10.05 0.73 -23.58
C VAL A 517 -10.75 -0.45 -22.94
N THR A 518 -10.90 -0.45 -21.62
CA THR A 518 -11.73 -1.46 -20.95
C THR A 518 -13.20 -1.27 -21.31
N LEU A 519 -13.98 -2.34 -21.32
CA LEU A 519 -15.42 -2.28 -21.53
C LEU A 519 -16.09 -1.34 -20.51
N ALA A 520 -15.66 -1.33 -19.25
CA ALA A 520 -16.16 -0.39 -18.25
C ALA A 520 -15.95 1.08 -18.66
N ARG A 521 -14.76 1.42 -19.20
CA ARG A 521 -14.48 2.76 -19.73
C ARG A 521 -15.28 3.05 -21.00
N LEU A 522 -15.42 2.08 -21.90
CA LEU A 522 -16.23 2.22 -23.11
C LEU A 522 -17.69 2.56 -22.75
N ARG A 523 -18.29 1.80 -21.82
CA ARG A 523 -19.66 2.04 -21.31
C ARG A 523 -19.83 3.45 -20.76
N HIS A 524 -18.82 3.98 -20.08
CA HIS A 524 -18.90 5.27 -19.40
C HIS A 524 -18.62 6.45 -20.34
N TYR A 525 -17.53 6.39 -21.14
CA TYR A 525 -17.07 7.51 -21.96
C TYR A 525 -17.53 7.47 -23.42
N HIS A 526 -17.91 6.29 -23.94
CA HIS A 526 -18.30 6.08 -25.33
C HIS A 526 -19.61 5.28 -25.43
N ARG A 527 -20.63 5.70 -24.68
CA ARG A 527 -21.89 4.96 -24.51
C ARG A 527 -22.60 4.62 -25.83
N ALA A 528 -22.62 5.53 -26.79
CA ALA A 528 -23.25 5.28 -28.10
C ALA A 528 -22.59 4.10 -28.83
N LEU A 529 -21.26 4.09 -28.88
CA LEU A 529 -20.48 2.98 -29.45
C LEU A 529 -20.66 1.68 -28.65
N ALA A 530 -20.76 1.77 -27.32
CA ALA A 530 -21.03 0.61 -26.47
C ALA A 530 -22.40 -0.05 -26.73
N LEU A 531 -23.42 0.77 -26.97
CA LEU A 531 -24.78 0.34 -27.32
C LEU A 531 -24.80 -0.29 -28.72
N GLU A 532 -24.21 0.38 -29.71
CA GLU A 532 -24.12 -0.12 -31.08
C GLU A 532 -23.36 -1.46 -31.15
N GLY A 533 -22.29 -1.58 -30.36
CA GLY A 533 -21.42 -2.75 -30.32
C GLY A 533 -21.94 -3.92 -29.48
N LYS A 534 -23.12 -3.84 -28.87
CA LYS A 534 -23.59 -4.83 -27.87
C LYS A 534 -23.59 -6.26 -28.42
N ALA A 535 -24.08 -6.45 -29.64
CA ALA A 535 -24.15 -7.78 -30.26
C ALA A 535 -22.76 -8.34 -30.60
N GLN A 536 -21.85 -7.49 -31.08
CA GLN A 536 -20.47 -7.83 -31.43
C GLN A 536 -19.66 -8.17 -30.17
N ILE A 537 -19.83 -7.40 -29.10
CA ILE A 537 -19.24 -7.68 -27.78
C ILE A 537 -19.77 -9.02 -27.27
N ARG A 538 -21.07 -9.28 -27.35
CA ARG A 538 -21.64 -10.56 -26.92
C ARG A 538 -21.04 -11.73 -27.69
N SER A 539 -21.00 -11.65 -29.01
CA SER A 539 -20.42 -12.69 -29.87
C SER A 539 -18.95 -12.96 -29.53
N ALA A 540 -18.17 -11.91 -29.28
CA ALA A 540 -16.78 -12.04 -28.85
C ALA A 540 -16.66 -12.72 -27.47
N MET A 541 -17.54 -12.39 -26.52
CA MET A 541 -17.58 -13.05 -25.21
C MET A 541 -18.01 -14.51 -25.31
N ASP A 542 -18.97 -14.86 -26.17
CA ASP A 542 -19.39 -16.24 -26.39
C ASP A 542 -18.23 -17.09 -26.96
N ARG A 543 -17.39 -16.52 -27.82
CA ARG A 543 -16.14 -17.17 -28.27
C ARG A 543 -15.18 -17.41 -27.10
N ILE A 544 -14.95 -16.41 -26.25
CA ILE A 544 -14.09 -16.53 -25.06
C ILE A 544 -14.59 -17.64 -24.13
N LEU A 545 -15.89 -17.65 -23.84
CA LEU A 545 -16.53 -18.68 -23.00
C LEU A 545 -16.48 -20.08 -23.63
N GLY A 546 -16.62 -20.16 -24.96
CA GLY A 546 -16.46 -21.39 -25.72
C GLY A 546 -15.06 -21.98 -25.57
N LEU A 547 -14.02 -21.14 -25.73
CA LEU A 547 -12.62 -21.55 -25.58
C LEU A 547 -12.33 -22.05 -24.16
N LEU A 548 -12.76 -21.31 -23.13
CA LEU A 548 -12.59 -21.73 -21.73
C LEU A 548 -13.21 -23.11 -21.49
N ARG A 549 -14.45 -23.31 -21.94
CA ARG A 549 -15.15 -24.59 -21.79
C ARG A 549 -14.47 -25.73 -22.53
N GLU A 550 -14.06 -25.51 -23.77
CA GLU A 550 -13.37 -26.51 -24.58
C GLU A 550 -12.08 -26.98 -23.91
N LYS A 551 -11.31 -26.05 -23.31
CA LYS A 551 -10.04 -26.36 -22.65
C LYS A 551 -10.19 -26.80 -21.19
N GLY A 552 -11.40 -26.81 -20.62
CA GLY A 552 -11.62 -27.12 -19.19
C GLY A 552 -11.00 -26.08 -18.25
N LEU A 553 -11.02 -24.81 -18.67
CA LEU A 553 -10.41 -23.68 -17.98
C LEU A 553 -11.49 -22.70 -17.48
N VAL A 554 -11.11 -21.90 -16.51
CA VAL A 554 -11.88 -20.78 -15.98
C VAL A 554 -10.99 -19.54 -15.88
N HIS A 555 -11.59 -18.37 -16.08
CA HIS A 555 -10.92 -17.10 -15.81
C HIS A 555 -11.21 -16.60 -14.39
N GLY A 556 -12.46 -16.76 -13.93
CA GLY A 556 -12.89 -16.41 -12.59
C GLY A 556 -13.27 -14.94 -12.41
N ASP A 557 -12.77 -14.03 -13.26
CA ASP A 557 -13.04 -12.59 -13.17
C ASP A 557 -13.41 -11.87 -14.49
N LEU A 558 -14.32 -12.43 -15.29
CA LEU A 558 -14.75 -11.85 -16.57
C LEU A 558 -15.72 -10.66 -16.41
N ARG A 559 -15.28 -9.61 -15.72
CA ARG A 559 -16.02 -8.34 -15.58
C ARG A 559 -15.61 -7.33 -16.66
N PRO A 560 -16.42 -6.29 -16.95
CA PRO A 560 -16.07 -5.25 -17.92
C PRO A 560 -14.75 -4.50 -17.66
N ASN A 561 -14.21 -4.54 -16.43
CA ASN A 561 -12.90 -3.96 -16.12
C ASN A 561 -11.75 -4.78 -16.71
N ASN A 562 -11.95 -6.08 -16.88
CA ASN A 562 -10.93 -7.05 -17.27
C ASN A 562 -11.07 -7.49 -18.73
N ILE A 563 -11.93 -6.81 -19.48
CA ILE A 563 -12.12 -6.99 -20.92
C ILE A 563 -11.80 -5.68 -21.60
N MET A 564 -10.89 -5.70 -22.57
CA MET A 564 -10.48 -4.56 -23.37
C MET A 564 -10.94 -4.70 -24.81
N VAL A 565 -11.29 -3.57 -25.43
CA VAL A 565 -11.59 -3.47 -26.86
C VAL A 565 -10.69 -2.43 -27.50
N LYS A 566 -10.29 -2.67 -28.74
CA LYS A 566 -9.52 -1.70 -29.52
C LYS A 566 -10.45 -0.74 -30.26
N ILE A 567 -10.27 0.56 -30.04
CA ILE A 567 -11.08 1.61 -30.69
C ILE A 567 -10.19 2.65 -31.38
N CYS A 568 -10.74 3.32 -32.38
CA CYS A 568 -10.21 4.57 -32.95
C CYS A 568 -11.11 5.72 -32.54
N LEU A 569 -10.55 6.89 -32.18
CA LEU A 569 -11.35 8.04 -31.73
C LEU A 569 -11.78 8.98 -32.88
N GLN A 570 -11.10 8.94 -34.03
CA GLN A 570 -11.38 9.80 -35.18
C GLN A 570 -11.72 9.02 -36.46
N PRO A 571 -12.54 9.58 -37.36
CA PRO A 571 -13.28 10.86 -37.21
C PRO A 571 -14.38 10.80 -36.13
N GLU A 572 -14.88 9.61 -35.83
CA GLU A 572 -15.76 9.32 -34.70
C GLU A 572 -15.29 8.04 -33.99
N PRO A 573 -15.61 7.85 -32.70
CA PRO A 573 -15.30 6.62 -31.98
C PRO A 573 -15.87 5.39 -32.68
N ARG A 574 -15.01 4.44 -33.04
CA ARG A 574 -15.40 3.16 -33.68
C ARG A 574 -14.53 2.00 -33.26
N PHE A 575 -15.06 0.79 -33.33
CA PHE A 575 -14.27 -0.42 -33.12
C PHE A 575 -13.23 -0.62 -34.21
N VAL A 576 -12.08 -1.17 -33.83
CA VAL A 576 -11.14 -1.79 -34.75
C VAL A 576 -11.53 -3.27 -34.90
N TYR A 577 -11.59 -3.73 -36.13
CA TYR A 577 -11.94 -5.11 -36.47
C TYR A 577 -10.68 -5.91 -36.79
N ARG A 578 -10.71 -7.20 -36.45
CA ARG A 578 -9.66 -8.14 -36.86
C ARG A 578 -9.80 -8.42 -38.36
N GLU A 579 -8.66 -8.57 -39.03
CA GLU A 579 -8.61 -8.82 -40.47
C GLU A 579 -9.07 -10.24 -40.83
N ASP A 580 -8.84 -11.21 -39.93
CA ASP A 580 -9.10 -12.64 -40.14
C ASP A 580 -10.60 -12.98 -40.23
N ASN A 581 -11.42 -12.40 -39.36
CA ASN A 581 -12.80 -12.82 -39.17
C ASN A 581 -13.80 -11.66 -39.08
N LYS A 582 -13.35 -10.41 -39.26
CA LYS A 582 -14.16 -9.19 -39.12
C LYS A 582 -14.86 -9.06 -37.76
N SER A 583 -14.38 -9.74 -36.71
CA SER A 583 -14.86 -9.51 -35.35
C SER A 583 -14.17 -8.29 -34.76
N ILE A 584 -14.78 -7.67 -33.74
CA ILE A 584 -14.09 -6.60 -33.00
C ILE A 584 -12.82 -7.16 -32.33
N CYS A 585 -11.78 -6.34 -32.24
CA CYS A 585 -10.57 -6.69 -31.50
C CYS A 585 -10.84 -6.60 -29.99
N ILE A 586 -10.92 -7.77 -29.33
CA ILE A 586 -11.12 -7.90 -27.89
C ILE A 586 -9.91 -8.58 -27.25
N MET A 587 -9.58 -8.20 -26.02
CA MET A 587 -8.58 -8.86 -25.20
C MET A 587 -9.08 -9.01 -23.77
N VAL A 588 -8.78 -10.15 -23.15
CA VAL A 588 -8.96 -10.42 -21.74
C VAL A 588 -7.66 -10.15 -21.01
N ILE A 589 -7.76 -9.52 -19.85
CA ILE A 589 -6.65 -9.23 -18.94
C ILE A 589 -7.00 -9.74 -17.54
N ASP A 590 -6.02 -9.73 -16.64
CA ASP A 590 -6.19 -10.03 -15.22
C ASP A 590 -6.48 -11.50 -14.88
N PHE A 591 -5.49 -12.36 -15.14
CA PHE A 591 -5.56 -13.82 -14.95
C PHE A 591 -5.27 -14.29 -13.50
N ASP A 592 -5.48 -13.47 -12.48
CA ASP A 592 -5.08 -13.78 -11.09
C ASP A 592 -5.88 -14.93 -10.46
N TRP A 593 -7.06 -15.24 -11.00
CA TRP A 593 -7.91 -16.34 -10.52
C TRP A 593 -8.16 -17.39 -11.60
N ALA A 594 -7.44 -17.28 -12.71
CA ALA A 594 -7.60 -18.17 -13.85
C ALA A 594 -6.88 -19.49 -13.62
N GLY A 595 -7.46 -20.58 -14.10
CA GLY A 595 -6.88 -21.91 -13.98
C GLY A 595 -7.80 -23.00 -14.49
N LYS A 596 -7.61 -24.23 -14.00
CA LYS A 596 -8.45 -25.38 -14.34
C LYS A 596 -9.81 -25.31 -13.62
N ASP A 597 -10.88 -25.68 -14.33
CA ASP A 597 -12.22 -25.81 -13.77
C ASP A 597 -12.22 -26.74 -12.54
N GLY A 598 -12.85 -26.31 -11.46
CA GLY A 598 -12.96 -27.07 -10.21
C GLY A 598 -11.65 -27.18 -9.41
N ILE A 599 -10.58 -26.51 -9.85
CA ILE A 599 -9.30 -26.43 -9.15
C ILE A 599 -8.98 -24.98 -8.78
N ALA A 600 -9.17 -24.05 -9.72
CA ALA A 600 -9.02 -22.62 -9.46
C ALA A 600 -9.97 -22.18 -8.34
N ARG A 601 -9.55 -21.19 -7.55
CA ARG A 601 -10.29 -20.70 -6.37
C ARG A 601 -10.44 -19.20 -6.43
N TYR A 602 -11.61 -18.74 -5.96
CA TYR A 602 -11.78 -17.35 -5.60
C TYR A 602 -10.87 -16.98 -4.43
N PRO A 603 -10.47 -15.69 -4.29
CA PRO A 603 -9.74 -15.26 -3.11
C PRO A 603 -10.60 -15.43 -1.85
N ALA A 604 -9.94 -15.53 -0.71
CA ALA A 604 -10.58 -15.77 0.59
C ALA A 604 -11.57 -14.67 1.01
N ILE A 605 -11.43 -13.46 0.45
CA ILE A 605 -12.35 -12.34 0.65
C ILE A 605 -12.52 -11.67 -0.70
N ARG A 606 -13.76 -11.50 -1.16
CA ARG A 606 -14.09 -10.74 -2.37
C ARG A 606 -14.87 -9.49 -2.06
N ASN A 607 -14.93 -8.57 -3.02
CA ASN A 607 -15.78 -7.39 -2.91
C ASN A 607 -17.26 -7.81 -2.91
N PRO A 608 -18.01 -7.59 -1.81
CA PRO A 608 -19.41 -8.03 -1.69
C PRO A 608 -20.38 -7.23 -2.56
N ALA A 609 -19.96 -6.10 -3.12
CA ALA A 609 -20.76 -5.31 -4.06
C ALA A 609 -20.85 -5.96 -5.45
N ILE A 610 -20.02 -6.97 -5.72
CA ILE A 610 -20.08 -7.72 -6.96
C ILE A 610 -20.87 -9.01 -6.69
N PRO A 611 -21.92 -9.28 -7.48
CA PRO A 611 -22.74 -10.47 -7.34
C PRO A 611 -22.01 -11.72 -7.85
N TRP A 612 -21.01 -12.19 -7.11
CA TRP A 612 -20.22 -13.33 -7.54
C TRP A 612 -21.04 -14.62 -7.60
N PRO A 613 -20.85 -15.47 -8.63
CA PRO A 613 -21.60 -16.71 -8.81
C PRO A 613 -21.19 -17.87 -7.89
N GLY A 614 -20.12 -17.72 -7.08
CA GLY A 614 -19.63 -18.71 -6.11
C GLY A 614 -19.27 -18.08 -4.77
N ASN A 615 -18.72 -18.88 -3.84
CA ASN A 615 -18.37 -18.44 -2.47
C ASN A 615 -16.93 -17.93 -2.36
N ASP A 616 -16.65 -17.15 -1.32
CA ASP A 616 -15.29 -16.71 -0.97
C ASP A 616 -14.40 -17.92 -0.64
N GLY A 617 -13.18 -17.97 -1.19
CA GLY A 617 -12.29 -19.14 -1.12
C GLY A 617 -12.79 -20.39 -1.86
N GLY A 618 -13.99 -20.33 -2.46
CA GLY A 618 -14.63 -21.43 -3.15
C GLY A 618 -14.00 -21.75 -4.50
N LEU A 619 -14.24 -22.97 -4.98
CA LEU A 619 -13.81 -23.39 -6.31
C LEU A 619 -14.53 -22.57 -7.40
N ILE A 620 -13.82 -22.31 -8.49
CA ILE A 620 -14.33 -21.62 -9.66
C ILE A 620 -14.70 -22.67 -10.72
N HIS A 621 -15.92 -22.54 -11.24
CA HIS A 621 -16.44 -23.43 -12.28
C HIS A 621 -16.72 -22.70 -13.58
N THR A 622 -16.69 -23.41 -14.70
CA THR A 622 -16.96 -22.84 -16.05
C THR A 622 -18.30 -22.09 -16.13
N GLN A 623 -19.33 -22.52 -15.40
CA GLN A 623 -20.62 -21.82 -15.36
C GLN A 623 -20.55 -20.48 -14.62
N HIS A 624 -19.56 -20.27 -13.75
CA HIS A 624 -19.36 -18.99 -13.06
C HIS A 624 -19.01 -17.88 -14.06
N ASP A 625 -18.11 -18.16 -14.99
CA ASP A 625 -17.70 -17.20 -16.03
C ASP A 625 -18.89 -16.82 -16.92
N SER A 626 -19.69 -17.79 -17.35
CA SER A 626 -20.90 -17.52 -18.13
C SER A 626 -21.92 -16.67 -17.37
N LYS A 627 -22.22 -17.03 -16.11
CA LYS A 627 -23.14 -16.26 -15.25
C LYS A 627 -22.68 -14.81 -15.07
N MET A 628 -21.39 -14.61 -14.89
CA MET A 628 -20.83 -13.27 -14.72
C MET A 628 -21.04 -12.43 -15.98
N VAL A 629 -20.73 -12.99 -17.16
CA VAL A 629 -20.94 -12.33 -18.45
C VAL A 629 -22.42 -12.03 -18.69
N ASP A 630 -23.30 -13.01 -18.49
CA ASP A 630 -24.75 -12.83 -18.67
C ASP A 630 -25.28 -11.71 -17.79
N GLN A 631 -24.83 -11.65 -16.54
CA GLN A 631 -25.29 -10.66 -15.57
C GLN A 631 -24.95 -9.23 -15.97
N TRP A 632 -23.69 -8.92 -16.29
CA TRP A 632 -23.35 -7.54 -16.67
C TRP A 632 -23.82 -7.21 -18.09
N MET A 633 -24.09 -8.21 -18.95
CA MET A 633 -24.69 -8.01 -20.28
C MET A 633 -26.17 -7.60 -20.20
N MET A 634 -26.90 -8.00 -19.16
CA MET A 634 -28.27 -7.53 -18.91
C MET A 634 -28.30 -6.01 -18.68
N ASP A 635 -27.34 -5.50 -17.90
CA ASP A 635 -27.20 -4.08 -17.57
C ASP A 635 -26.33 -3.29 -18.58
N TRP A 636 -25.87 -3.95 -19.65
CA TRP A 636 -25.06 -3.32 -20.69
C TRP A 636 -25.94 -2.35 -21.50
N PRO A 637 -25.48 -1.10 -21.73
CA PRO A 637 -26.28 0.00 -22.28
C PRO A 637 -26.97 -0.31 -23.60
#